data_AF-A0A4Z1BMJ0-F1
#
_entry.id   AF-A0A4Z1BMJ0-F1
#
_cell.length_a   1.000
_cell.length_b   1.000
_cell.length_c   1.000
_cell.angle_alpha   90.00
_cell.angle_beta   90.00
_cell.angle_gamma   90.00
#
_symmetry.space_group_name_H-M   'P 1'
#
loop_
_entity.id
_entity.type
_entity.pdbx_description
1 polymer ?
#
loop_
_entity_poly.entity_id
_entity_poly.type
_entity_poly.pdbx_seq_one_letter_code
_entity_poly.pdbx_strand_id
1 'polypeptide(L)'
;MNENSTSSNLNNDSSIIDVSGQNPMPLPRFDENEFENSNKDFYWKLGDKFSKRLNLNSNQIELLNKINFADNVFNEIIFCRIQILKQFFRAYDFLLEKCIPVNKAYSNVIDEMSEIIIVNKYNYRKESLNYVYTIETIKIEILQQILKYCENTVREVYGIKRKINTNLDYQNPDIIRLHEKKILSKLSVFLIEDQAKILDADSKTNIILNETNTNRWKTKFDDVVKHYSNIIGFNWEIDRLVDINEKNPSASHIYFEAAKFIADFDKVVALELYFKYLDKDIISTKFENKQFPKSIQKVIFRNQDEVNNFVDLVQQFINNKNLERTISFIPTIFQPKRKKISIDRSAIADIQKQDSLTVELLEEYLGDEESIEITETEQTLTEEFILPEVTNETINSFKFKDDLQLSDIQVNILELFEKSSYSMIQNELEDFIKSKNLFLNSTIDAINDKCFEMLDDVLIEEDDDYYTIYPDYYKKLLLND
;
A
#
# COMPACT_ATOMS: atom_id res chain seq x y z
N MET A 1 -54.15 45.96 43.21
CA MET A 1 -55.06 45.00 43.86
C MET A 1 -55.65 44.14 42.76
N ASN A 2 -55.44 42.83 42.86
CA ASN A 2 -56.25 41.67 42.44
C ASN A 2 -57.16 41.84 41.22
N GLU A 3 -56.96 41.13 40.12
CA GLU A 3 -57.13 39.68 39.86
C GLU A 3 -58.28 39.48 38.86
N ASN A 4 -58.20 38.37 38.12
CA ASN A 4 -59.29 37.64 37.47
C ASN A 4 -59.68 37.97 36.02
N SER A 5 -58.96 37.25 35.14
CA SER A 5 -59.46 36.07 34.41
C SER A 5 -60.44 36.22 33.26
N THR A 6 -60.07 35.64 32.12
CA THR A 6 -60.94 34.68 31.40
C THR A 6 -60.08 33.64 30.67
N SER A 7 -60.34 32.40 31.03
CA SER A 7 -59.87 31.15 30.44
C SER A 7 -60.82 30.70 29.33
N SER A 8 -60.30 29.97 28.33
CA SER A 8 -61.05 28.85 27.75
C SER A 8 -60.08 27.79 27.21
N ASN A 9 -60.19 26.60 27.80
CA ASN A 9 -59.58 25.34 27.38
C ASN A 9 -60.26 24.82 26.11
N LEU A 10 -59.50 24.15 25.24
CA LEU A 10 -59.97 22.98 24.50
C LEU A 10 -58.81 21.98 24.33
N ASN A 11 -59.15 20.72 24.52
CA ASN A 11 -58.29 19.54 24.68
C ASN A 11 -57.41 19.24 23.45
N ASN A 12 -56.18 18.76 23.68
CA ASN A 12 -55.40 18.02 22.68
C ASN A 12 -55.07 16.62 23.21
N ASP A 13 -55.58 15.62 22.47
CA ASP A 13 -55.27 14.21 22.57
C ASP A 13 -53.79 13.94 22.19
N SER A 14 -53.11 13.10 22.96
CA SER A 14 -51.64 12.95 22.96
C SER A 14 -51.11 11.78 22.12
N SER A 15 -51.80 11.41 21.04
CA SER A 15 -51.49 10.19 20.26
C SER A 15 -51.03 10.42 18.81
N ILE A 16 -50.59 11.63 18.45
CA ILE A 16 -49.96 11.90 17.14
C ILE A 16 -48.64 12.64 17.37
N ILE A 17 -47.51 11.95 17.19
CA ILE A 17 -46.19 12.60 17.14
C ILE A 17 -45.90 12.88 15.67
N ASP A 18 -45.93 14.17 15.33
CA ASP A 18 -45.46 14.73 14.07
C ASP A 18 -43.94 14.53 13.95
N VAL A 19 -43.51 13.74 12.98
CA VAL A 19 -42.10 13.41 12.69
C VAL A 19 -41.49 14.27 11.56
N SER A 20 -42.15 15.36 11.16
CA SER A 20 -41.68 16.18 10.03
C SER A 20 -40.61 17.24 10.37
N GLY A 21 -40.04 17.24 11.58
CA GLY A 21 -39.13 18.31 12.04
C GLY A 21 -37.81 17.88 12.70
N GLN A 22 -37.44 16.61 12.75
CA GLN A 22 -36.15 16.19 13.33
C GLN A 22 -35.05 16.19 12.26
N ASN A 23 -34.24 17.25 12.24
CA ASN A 23 -32.89 17.18 11.68
C ASN A 23 -32.19 15.94 12.26
N PRO A 24 -31.55 15.08 11.44
CA PRO A 24 -30.77 13.98 11.97
C PRO A 24 -29.72 14.55 12.91
N MET A 25 -29.77 14.10 14.16
CA MET A 25 -28.82 14.48 15.20
C MET A 25 -27.40 14.29 14.62
N PRO A 26 -26.58 15.35 14.51
CA PRO A 26 -25.24 15.19 13.97
C PRO A 26 -24.45 14.28 14.92
N LEU A 27 -23.86 13.23 14.37
CA LEU A 27 -22.87 12.41 15.07
C LEU A 27 -21.85 13.34 15.73
N PRO A 28 -21.40 13.09 16.98
CA PRO A 28 -20.43 13.96 17.62
C PRO A 28 -19.15 13.99 16.77
N ARG A 29 -18.88 15.15 16.17
CA ARG A 29 -17.63 15.43 15.47
C ARG A 29 -16.59 15.65 16.57
N PHE A 30 -15.81 14.62 16.86
CA PHE A 30 -14.70 14.74 17.80
C PHE A 30 -13.55 15.47 17.09
N ASP A 31 -13.28 16.71 17.50
CA ASP A 31 -12.07 17.42 17.10
C ASP A 31 -10.87 16.71 17.73
N GLU A 32 -10.03 16.11 16.89
CA GLU A 32 -8.80 15.41 17.31
C GLU A 32 -7.72 16.38 17.83
N ASN A 33 -7.87 17.68 17.57
CA ASN A 33 -6.86 18.70 17.82
C ASN A 33 -6.83 19.24 19.27
N GLU A 34 -7.79 18.88 20.14
CA GLU A 34 -7.85 19.47 21.49
C GLU A 34 -6.88 18.84 22.51
N PHE A 35 -6.12 17.80 22.16
CA PHE A 35 -5.27 17.08 23.12
C PHE A 35 -3.83 16.81 22.69
N GLU A 36 -3.36 17.34 21.56
CA GLU A 36 -1.95 17.17 21.14
C GLU A 36 -0.93 17.93 22.01
N ASN A 37 -1.37 18.70 23.02
CA ASN A 37 -0.49 19.61 23.74
C ASN A 37 -0.43 19.41 25.26
N SER A 38 -0.22 18.17 25.71
CA SER A 38 0.12 17.92 27.12
C SER A 38 1.23 16.86 27.24
N ASN A 39 2.46 17.32 27.45
CA ASN A 39 3.65 16.56 27.87
C ASN A 39 3.48 15.93 29.28
N LYS A 40 2.42 15.15 29.51
CA LYS A 40 2.11 14.44 30.77
C LYS A 40 1.75 12.97 30.58
N ASP A 41 2.23 12.34 29.50
CA ASP A 41 1.86 10.95 29.14
C ASP A 41 2.47 9.85 30.04
N PHE A 42 3.37 10.17 30.99
CA PHE A 42 4.10 9.15 31.76
C PHE A 42 3.33 8.49 32.92
N TYR A 43 2.15 8.99 33.31
CA TYR A 43 1.46 8.55 34.55
C TYR A 43 0.03 8.02 34.38
N TRP A 44 -0.52 7.98 33.17
CA TRP A 44 -1.91 7.54 32.98
C TRP A 44 -1.97 6.08 32.58
N LYS A 45 -2.54 5.26 33.46
CA LYS A 45 -2.83 3.86 33.17
C LYS A 45 -3.88 3.75 32.06
N LEU A 46 -3.89 2.63 31.35
CA LEU A 46 -4.66 2.45 30.10
C LEU A 46 -6.17 2.68 30.27
N GLY A 47 -6.76 2.18 31.36
CA GLY A 47 -8.17 2.35 31.67
C GLY A 47 -8.53 3.82 31.92
N ASP A 48 -7.68 4.56 32.62
CA ASP A 48 -7.90 5.99 32.87
C ASP A 48 -7.82 6.80 31.57
N LYS A 49 -6.83 6.49 30.71
CA LYS A 49 -6.62 7.16 29.42
C LYS A 49 -7.81 6.98 28.46
N PHE A 50 -8.44 5.80 28.45
CA PHE A 50 -9.54 5.49 27.52
C PHE A 50 -10.95 5.52 28.15
N SER A 51 -11.05 5.80 29.45
CA SER A 51 -12.31 5.85 30.22
C SER A 51 -13.43 6.63 29.51
N LYS A 52 -13.15 7.88 29.13
CA LYS A 52 -14.11 8.76 28.44
C LYS A 52 -14.42 8.30 27.01
N ARG A 53 -13.42 7.84 26.27
CA ARG A 53 -13.54 7.48 24.83
C ARG A 53 -14.32 6.18 24.63
N LEU A 54 -14.25 5.27 25.60
CA LEU A 54 -14.92 3.96 25.57
C LEU A 54 -16.16 3.91 26.48
N ASN A 55 -16.45 4.99 27.22
CA ASN A 55 -17.51 5.04 28.23
C ASN A 55 -17.42 3.88 29.24
N LEU A 56 -16.23 3.69 29.82
CA LEU A 56 -15.94 2.56 30.69
C LEU A 56 -16.56 2.74 32.08
N ASN A 57 -17.03 1.63 32.66
CA ASN A 57 -17.38 1.58 34.07
C ASN A 57 -16.14 1.36 34.96
N SER A 58 -16.30 1.53 36.28
CA SER A 58 -15.19 1.41 37.25
C SER A 58 -14.47 0.06 37.20
N ASN A 59 -15.20 -1.04 36.99
CA ASN A 59 -14.62 -2.39 36.93
C ASN A 59 -13.78 -2.57 35.65
N GLN A 60 -14.25 -2.03 34.52
CA GLN A 60 -13.52 -2.06 33.25
C GLN A 60 -12.26 -1.19 33.29
N ILE A 61 -12.31 -0.05 33.99
CA ILE A 61 -11.13 0.80 34.21
C ILE A 61 -10.10 0.04 35.05
N GLU A 62 -10.51 -0.58 36.15
CA GLU A 62 -9.59 -1.37 37.00
C GLU A 62 -8.97 -2.53 36.23
N LEU A 63 -9.75 -3.24 35.41
CA LEU A 63 -9.29 -4.32 34.56
C LEU A 63 -8.21 -3.85 33.58
N LEU A 64 -8.48 -2.79 32.81
CA LEU A 64 -7.50 -2.26 31.84
C LEU A 64 -6.26 -1.69 32.54
N ASN A 65 -6.41 -1.10 33.72
CA ASN A 65 -5.29 -0.55 34.49
C ASN A 65 -4.33 -1.63 35.00
N LYS A 66 -4.72 -2.90 35.00
CA LYS A 66 -3.86 -4.06 35.31
C LYS A 66 -3.14 -4.62 34.08
N ILE A 67 -3.63 -4.33 32.88
CA ILE A 67 -3.10 -4.88 31.63
C ILE A 67 -1.99 -3.97 31.10
N ASN A 68 -0.81 -4.53 30.87
CA ASN A 68 0.22 -3.85 30.09
C ASN A 68 -0.08 -4.00 28.59
N PHE A 69 -0.38 -2.90 27.92
CA PHE A 69 -0.60 -2.85 26.47
C PHE A 69 0.51 -2.03 25.82
N ALA A 70 1.62 -2.71 25.49
CA ALA A 70 2.79 -2.10 24.89
C ALA A 70 2.48 -1.44 23.54
N ASP A 71 3.07 -0.28 23.29
CA ASP A 71 2.87 0.47 22.06
C ASP A 71 3.64 -0.18 20.88
N ASN A 72 3.03 -0.11 19.72
CA ASN A 72 3.57 -0.52 18.43
C ASN A 72 2.94 0.35 17.33
N VAL A 73 3.56 0.36 16.14
CA VAL A 73 3.13 1.21 15.00
C VAL A 73 1.63 1.14 14.69
N PHE A 74 0.98 -0.01 14.92
CA PHE A 74 -0.45 -0.17 14.67
C PHE A 74 -1.32 0.34 15.81
N ASN A 75 -0.97 0.05 17.06
CA ASN A 75 -1.79 0.43 18.21
C ASN A 75 -1.49 1.85 18.75
N GLU A 76 -0.41 2.49 18.26
CA GLU A 76 -0.19 3.93 18.40
C GLU A 76 -1.29 4.73 17.70
N ILE A 77 -1.84 4.18 16.61
CA ILE A 77 -3.01 4.74 15.94
C ILE A 77 -4.21 4.60 16.88
N ILE A 78 -4.62 5.74 17.45
CA ILE A 78 -5.69 5.86 18.46
C ILE A 78 -6.96 5.10 18.04
N PHE A 79 -7.39 5.27 16.79
CA PHE A 79 -8.59 4.58 16.28
C PHE A 79 -8.44 3.06 16.32
N CYS A 80 -7.31 2.53 15.87
CA CYS A 80 -7.02 1.10 15.92
C CYS A 80 -7.01 0.61 17.38
N ARG A 81 -6.36 1.34 18.28
CA ARG A 81 -6.32 1.01 19.72
C ARG A 81 -7.71 0.92 20.33
N ILE A 82 -8.58 1.88 20.02
CA ILE A 82 -9.98 1.90 20.48
C ILE A 82 -10.72 0.66 20.01
N GLN A 83 -10.55 0.26 18.75
CA GLN A 83 -11.24 -0.90 18.17
C GLN A 83 -10.75 -2.22 18.78
N ILE A 84 -9.45 -2.33 19.05
CA ILE A 84 -8.86 -3.47 19.77
C ILE A 84 -9.48 -3.58 21.17
N LEU A 85 -9.53 -2.47 21.91
CA LEU A 85 -10.10 -2.47 23.27
C LEU A 85 -11.59 -2.78 23.28
N LYS A 86 -12.36 -2.26 22.30
CA LYS A 86 -13.79 -2.60 22.16
C LYS A 86 -14.00 -4.09 21.89
N GLN A 87 -13.21 -4.69 21.00
CA GLN A 87 -13.29 -6.12 20.74
C GLN A 87 -12.83 -6.94 21.95
N PHE A 88 -11.79 -6.50 22.66
CA PHE A 88 -11.32 -7.14 23.88
C PHE A 88 -12.41 -7.23 24.95
N PHE A 89 -13.17 -6.16 25.20
CA PHE A 89 -14.28 -6.23 26.16
C PHE A 89 -15.37 -7.21 25.72
N ARG A 90 -15.75 -7.21 24.44
CA ARG A 90 -16.73 -8.18 23.92
C ARG A 90 -16.23 -9.62 24.03
N ALA A 91 -14.94 -9.85 23.77
CA ALA A 91 -14.30 -11.15 23.93
C ALA A 91 -14.25 -11.58 25.41
N TYR A 92 -13.94 -10.65 26.32
CA TYR A 92 -13.95 -10.90 27.75
C TYR A 92 -15.35 -11.27 28.24
N ASP A 93 -16.37 -10.50 27.88
CA ASP A 93 -17.77 -10.78 28.23
C ASP A 93 -18.21 -12.14 27.66
N PHE A 94 -17.85 -12.44 26.41
CA PHE A 94 -18.10 -13.76 25.80
C PHE A 94 -17.47 -14.91 26.60
N LEU A 95 -16.22 -14.77 27.05
CA LEU A 95 -15.55 -15.79 27.86
C LEU A 95 -16.26 -15.97 29.21
N LEU A 96 -16.72 -14.89 29.85
CA LEU A 96 -17.45 -14.97 31.11
C LEU A 96 -18.83 -15.63 30.95
N GLU A 97 -19.55 -15.33 29.87
CA GLU A 97 -20.93 -15.81 29.68
C GLU A 97 -21.04 -17.18 29.02
N LYS A 98 -20.18 -17.46 28.03
CA LYS A 98 -20.31 -18.63 27.13
C LYS A 98 -19.28 -19.72 27.42
N CYS A 99 -18.16 -19.39 28.07
CA CYS A 99 -17.15 -20.38 28.45
C CYS A 99 -17.33 -20.78 29.92
N ILE A 100 -18.22 -21.74 30.15
CA ILE A 100 -18.48 -22.26 31.49
C ILE A 100 -17.31 -23.14 31.94
N PRO A 101 -16.77 -22.95 33.17
CA PRO A 101 -15.72 -23.81 33.70
C PRO A 101 -16.24 -25.25 33.89
N VAL A 102 -15.34 -26.22 33.74
CA VAL A 102 -15.72 -27.64 33.91
C VAL A 102 -15.99 -27.93 35.38
N ASN A 103 -15.18 -27.35 36.26
CA ASN A 103 -15.44 -27.33 37.69
C ASN A 103 -16.25 -26.08 38.07
N LYS A 104 -17.51 -26.27 38.47
CA LYS A 104 -18.43 -25.19 38.90
C LYS A 104 -17.99 -24.45 40.17
N ALA A 105 -16.92 -24.89 40.83
CA ALA A 105 -16.35 -24.16 41.96
C ALA A 105 -15.62 -22.88 41.53
N TYR A 106 -15.21 -22.74 40.25
CA TYR A 106 -14.61 -21.52 39.74
C TYR A 106 -15.68 -20.56 39.21
N SER A 107 -15.44 -19.26 39.40
CA SER A 107 -16.38 -18.22 38.97
C SER A 107 -16.41 -18.07 37.45
N ASN A 108 -15.28 -18.28 36.78
CA ASN A 108 -15.14 -18.18 35.33
C ASN A 108 -14.01 -19.10 34.80
N VAL A 109 -13.93 -19.24 33.47
CA VAL A 109 -12.93 -20.10 32.81
C VAL A 109 -11.49 -19.61 32.98
N ILE A 110 -11.29 -18.30 33.17
CA ILE A 110 -9.96 -17.70 33.37
C ILE A 110 -9.43 -18.13 34.75
N ASP A 111 -10.25 -18.08 35.80
CA ASP A 111 -9.89 -18.56 37.14
C ASP A 111 -9.54 -20.05 37.13
N GLU A 112 -10.33 -20.87 36.43
CA GLU A 112 -10.06 -22.31 36.29
C GLU A 112 -8.72 -22.55 35.57
N MET A 113 -8.45 -21.82 34.48
CA MET A 113 -7.20 -21.93 33.74
C MET A 113 -5.99 -21.42 34.53
N SER A 114 -6.13 -20.33 35.28
CA SER A 114 -5.06 -19.82 36.15
C SER A 114 -4.68 -20.85 37.22
N GLU A 115 -5.65 -21.54 37.82
CA GLU A 115 -5.35 -22.63 38.78
C GLU A 115 -4.58 -23.77 38.13
N ILE A 116 -5.03 -24.22 36.95
CA ILE A 116 -4.38 -25.30 36.20
C ILE A 116 -2.91 -24.94 35.93
N ILE A 117 -2.62 -23.68 35.60
CA ILE A 117 -1.26 -23.21 35.38
C ILE A 117 -0.45 -23.22 36.69
N ILE A 118 -1.02 -22.74 37.80
CA ILE A 118 -0.34 -22.72 39.11
C ILE A 118 0.04 -24.13 39.55
N VAL A 119 -0.92 -25.05 39.51
CA VAL A 119 -0.72 -26.43 39.96
C VAL A 119 0.32 -27.14 39.09
N ASN A 120 0.24 -26.99 37.77
CA ASN A 120 1.12 -27.71 36.84
C ASN A 120 2.52 -27.09 36.70
N LYS A 121 2.69 -25.77 36.86
CA LYS A 121 3.99 -25.10 36.70
C LYS A 121 4.71 -24.85 38.02
N TYR A 122 4.00 -24.40 39.04
CA TYR A 122 4.59 -23.91 40.28
C TYR A 122 4.33 -24.84 41.48
N ASN A 123 3.33 -25.72 41.37
CA ASN A 123 2.91 -26.65 42.43
C ASN A 123 2.65 -25.94 43.79
N TYR A 124 2.11 -24.71 43.75
CA TYR A 124 1.81 -23.96 44.95
C TYR A 124 0.54 -24.49 45.63
N ARG A 125 0.58 -24.54 46.96
CA ARG A 125 -0.61 -24.88 47.76
C ARG A 125 -1.64 -23.76 47.65
N LYS A 126 -2.90 -24.13 47.45
CA LYS A 126 -4.05 -23.23 47.47
C LYS A 126 -4.01 -22.33 48.71
N GLU A 127 -4.25 -21.03 48.51
CA GLU A 127 -4.25 -19.97 49.54
C GLU A 127 -2.90 -19.69 50.21
N SER A 128 -1.79 -20.27 49.72
CA SER A 128 -0.46 -19.81 50.13
C SER A 128 -0.21 -18.37 49.67
N LEU A 129 0.71 -17.66 50.32
CA LEU A 129 1.07 -16.29 49.93
C LEU A 129 1.52 -16.24 48.46
N ASN A 130 2.36 -17.18 48.04
CA ASN A 130 2.83 -17.30 46.66
C ASN A 130 1.67 -17.58 45.68
N TYR A 131 0.71 -18.42 46.07
CA TYR A 131 -0.48 -18.66 45.27
C TYR A 131 -1.28 -17.36 45.01
N VAL A 132 -1.53 -16.56 46.04
CA VAL A 132 -2.35 -15.34 45.93
C VAL A 132 -1.69 -14.30 45.02
N TYR A 133 -0.37 -14.15 45.10
CA TYR A 133 0.34 -13.25 44.20
C TYR A 133 0.40 -13.78 42.77
N THR A 134 0.70 -15.06 42.59
CA THR A 134 0.90 -15.64 41.25
C THR A 134 -0.40 -15.82 40.48
N ILE A 135 -1.54 -16.07 41.14
CA ILE A 135 -2.81 -16.25 40.44
C ILE A 135 -3.26 -15.00 39.71
N GLU A 136 -3.09 -13.82 40.32
CA GLU A 136 -3.45 -12.55 39.68
C GLU A 136 -2.50 -12.23 38.51
N THR A 137 -1.21 -12.55 38.63
CA THR A 137 -0.25 -12.43 37.51
C THR A 137 -0.67 -13.30 36.33
N ILE A 138 -0.99 -14.57 36.56
CA ILE A 138 -1.40 -15.49 35.48
C ILE A 138 -2.70 -15.04 34.82
N LYS A 139 -3.67 -14.53 35.59
CA LYS A 139 -4.89 -13.96 35.01
C LYS A 139 -4.58 -12.81 34.05
N ILE A 140 -3.68 -11.91 34.46
CA ILE A 140 -3.25 -10.78 33.62
C ILE A 140 -2.56 -11.29 32.35
N GLU A 141 -1.71 -12.31 32.42
CA GLU A 141 -1.06 -12.91 31.25
C GLU A 141 -2.07 -13.49 30.26
N ILE A 142 -3.09 -14.23 30.75
CA ILE A 142 -4.18 -14.75 29.90
C ILE A 142 -4.94 -13.60 29.24
N LEU A 143 -5.28 -12.55 30.00
CA LEU A 143 -5.98 -11.37 29.46
C LEU A 143 -5.14 -10.62 28.42
N GLN A 144 -3.83 -10.49 28.65
CA GLN A 144 -2.90 -9.92 27.67
C GLN A 144 -2.85 -10.74 26.40
N GLN A 145 -2.87 -12.07 26.50
CA GLN A 145 -2.92 -12.93 25.34
C GLN A 145 -4.21 -12.73 24.54
N ILE A 146 -5.36 -12.68 25.21
CA ILE A 146 -6.66 -12.40 24.58
C ILE A 146 -6.63 -11.05 23.86
N LEU A 147 -6.03 -10.03 24.49
CA LEU A 147 -5.86 -8.71 23.87
C LEU A 147 -5.01 -8.79 22.59
N LYS A 148 -3.93 -9.60 22.58
CA LYS A 148 -3.12 -9.83 21.38
C LYS A 148 -3.91 -10.52 20.26
N TYR A 149 -4.79 -11.46 20.58
CA TYR A 149 -5.70 -12.06 19.60
C TYR A 149 -6.68 -11.04 19.01
N CYS A 150 -7.21 -10.14 19.85
CA CYS A 150 -8.06 -9.05 19.38
C CYS A 150 -7.27 -8.10 18.46
N GLU A 151 -6.03 -7.75 18.81
CA GLU A 151 -5.16 -6.95 17.94
C GLU A 151 -4.96 -7.60 16.56
N ASN A 152 -4.63 -8.89 16.51
CA ASN A 152 -4.48 -9.61 15.25
C ASN A 152 -5.76 -9.64 14.43
N THR A 153 -6.93 -9.74 15.07
CA THR A 153 -8.23 -9.72 14.40
C THR A 153 -8.51 -8.34 13.79
N VAL A 154 -8.25 -7.26 14.53
CA VAL A 154 -8.42 -5.88 14.00
C VAL A 154 -7.41 -5.58 12.89
N ARG A 155 -6.16 -6.08 13.00
CA ARG A 155 -5.16 -6.00 11.92
C ARG A 155 -5.67 -6.67 10.64
N GLU A 156 -6.26 -7.84 10.75
CA GLU A 156 -6.80 -8.59 9.63
C GLU A 156 -7.96 -7.87 8.95
N VAL A 157 -8.93 -7.34 9.72
CA VAL A 157 -10.04 -6.54 9.19
C VAL A 157 -9.54 -5.29 8.45
N TYR A 158 -8.48 -4.66 8.94
CA TYR A 158 -7.87 -3.52 8.26
C TYR A 158 -6.85 -3.90 7.19
N GLY A 159 -6.69 -5.18 6.82
CA GLY A 159 -5.85 -5.62 5.71
C GLY A 159 -4.34 -5.61 6.00
N ILE A 160 -3.94 -5.69 7.26
CA ILE A 160 -2.53 -5.79 7.67
C ILE A 160 -2.16 -7.27 7.79
N LYS A 161 -1.19 -7.70 6.97
CA LYS A 161 -0.72 -9.09 6.93
C LYS A 161 0.18 -9.48 8.11
N ARG A 162 0.94 -8.53 8.65
CA ARG A 162 1.86 -8.79 9.77
C ARG A 162 1.08 -9.01 11.06
N LYS A 163 1.14 -10.22 11.60
CA LYS A 163 0.55 -10.62 12.88
C LYS A 163 1.58 -10.54 14.01
N ILE A 164 1.10 -10.26 15.22
CA ILE A 164 1.90 -10.31 16.45
C ILE A 164 1.87 -11.71 17.07
N ASN A 165 2.91 -12.05 17.83
CA ASN A 165 3.01 -13.34 18.51
C ASN A 165 2.01 -13.44 19.67
N THR A 166 1.11 -14.43 19.60
CA THR A 166 0.06 -14.71 20.58
C THR A 166 0.36 -15.89 21.50
N ASN A 167 1.58 -16.44 21.49
CA ASN A 167 1.93 -17.58 22.33
C ASN A 167 1.99 -17.18 23.81
N LEU A 168 1.67 -18.14 24.68
CA LEU A 168 1.96 -18.04 26.11
C LEU A 168 3.38 -18.57 26.38
N ASP A 169 4.04 -17.99 27.38
CA ASP A 169 5.37 -18.40 27.84
C ASP A 169 5.32 -19.66 28.74
N TYR A 170 4.54 -20.66 28.32
CA TYR A 170 4.36 -21.94 29.00
C TYR A 170 4.77 -23.08 28.08
N GLN A 171 5.80 -23.82 28.46
CA GLN A 171 6.32 -24.97 27.68
C GLN A 171 5.61 -26.29 28.02
N ASN A 172 4.77 -26.33 29.06
CA ASN A 172 4.09 -27.56 29.47
C ASN A 172 2.97 -27.93 28.46
N PRO A 173 3.04 -29.11 27.81
CA PRO A 173 2.06 -29.52 26.80
C PRO A 173 0.62 -29.59 27.30
N ASP A 174 0.41 -29.96 28.58
CA ASP A 174 -0.94 -30.04 29.14
C ASP A 174 -1.56 -28.67 29.34
N ILE A 175 -0.76 -27.67 29.74
CA ILE A 175 -1.21 -26.28 29.84
C ILE A 175 -1.62 -25.77 28.47
N ILE A 176 -0.77 -25.96 27.45
CA ILE A 176 -1.04 -25.54 26.07
C ILE A 176 -2.34 -26.19 25.56
N ARG A 177 -2.45 -27.51 25.69
CA ARG A 177 -3.62 -28.27 25.22
C ARG A 177 -4.92 -27.85 25.93
N LEU A 178 -4.88 -27.67 27.24
CA LEU A 178 -6.07 -27.25 28.00
C LEU A 178 -6.46 -25.82 27.69
N HIS A 179 -5.48 -24.93 27.54
CA HIS A 179 -5.70 -23.54 27.15
C HIS A 179 -6.34 -23.44 25.76
N GLU A 180 -5.82 -24.18 24.78
CA GLU A 180 -6.38 -24.27 23.44
C GLU A 180 -7.84 -24.75 23.47
N LYS A 181 -8.10 -25.84 24.19
CA LYS A 181 -9.43 -26.45 24.28
C LYS A 181 -10.45 -25.59 25.03
N LYS A 182 -10.05 -24.92 26.12
CA LYS A 182 -10.97 -24.20 27.01
C LYS A 182 -11.20 -22.76 26.59
N ILE A 183 -10.19 -22.09 26.04
CA ILE A 183 -10.23 -20.67 25.69
C ILE A 183 -10.10 -20.48 24.17
N LEU A 184 -8.96 -20.85 23.58
CA LEU A 184 -8.62 -20.39 22.21
C LEU A 184 -9.56 -20.91 21.13
N SER A 185 -9.92 -22.20 21.15
CA SER A 185 -10.83 -22.79 20.16
C SER A 185 -12.22 -22.14 20.13
N LYS A 186 -12.70 -21.63 21.27
CA LYS A 186 -13.99 -20.92 21.35
C LYS A 186 -13.82 -19.43 21.02
N LEU A 187 -12.74 -18.84 21.51
CA LEU A 187 -12.41 -17.44 21.28
C LEU A 187 -12.15 -17.17 19.79
N SER A 188 -11.44 -18.05 19.08
CA SER A 188 -11.14 -17.89 17.66
C SER A 188 -12.40 -17.85 16.80
N VAL A 189 -13.36 -18.74 17.07
CA VAL A 189 -14.68 -18.74 16.41
C VAL A 189 -15.43 -17.43 16.69
N PHE A 190 -15.48 -17.03 17.96
CA PHE A 190 -16.12 -15.77 18.35
C PHE A 190 -15.48 -14.55 17.66
N LEU A 191 -14.15 -14.49 17.60
CA LEU A 191 -13.44 -13.35 17.02
C LEU A 191 -13.71 -13.22 15.52
N ILE A 192 -13.84 -14.33 14.80
CA ILE A 192 -14.22 -14.33 13.38
C ILE A 192 -15.63 -13.76 13.20
N GLU A 193 -16.60 -14.23 14.00
CA GLU A 193 -17.99 -13.73 13.95
C GLU A 193 -18.09 -12.26 14.35
N ASP A 194 -17.29 -11.82 15.32
CA ASP A 194 -17.31 -10.45 15.84
C ASP A 194 -16.60 -9.44 14.91
N GLN A 195 -15.91 -9.89 13.85
CA GLN A 195 -15.27 -9.00 12.87
C GLN A 195 -16.25 -7.99 12.28
N ALA A 196 -17.50 -8.41 12.03
CA ALA A 196 -18.54 -7.54 11.46
C ALA A 196 -18.95 -6.37 12.39
N LYS A 197 -18.58 -6.40 13.67
CA LYS A 197 -18.84 -5.30 14.62
C LYS A 197 -17.65 -4.34 14.77
N ILE A 198 -16.52 -4.64 14.14
CA ILE A 198 -15.40 -3.69 14.06
C ILE A 198 -15.81 -2.60 13.07
N LEU A 199 -15.71 -1.34 13.49
CA LEU A 199 -16.06 -0.22 12.63
C LEU A 199 -14.99 -0.03 11.56
N ASP A 200 -15.42 0.31 10.34
CA ASP A 200 -14.50 0.68 9.28
C ASP A 200 -13.64 1.87 9.69
N ALA A 201 -12.37 1.84 9.29
CA ALA A 201 -11.45 2.94 9.50
C ALA A 201 -11.93 4.20 8.76
N ASP A 202 -11.85 5.35 9.43
CA ASP A 202 -12.15 6.64 8.83
C ASP A 202 -11.07 7.06 7.81
N SER A 203 -11.32 8.16 7.08
CA SER A 203 -10.39 8.61 6.02
C SER A 203 -8.98 8.88 6.57
N LYS A 204 -8.90 9.57 7.72
CA LYS A 204 -7.63 9.90 8.37
C LYS A 204 -6.87 8.66 8.81
N THR A 205 -7.54 7.72 9.47
CA THR A 205 -6.90 6.45 9.86
C THR A 205 -6.44 5.66 8.64
N ASN A 206 -7.22 5.63 7.55
CA ASN A 206 -6.77 4.96 6.33
C ASN A 206 -5.50 5.57 5.74
N ILE A 207 -5.33 6.90 5.76
CA ILE A 207 -4.12 7.57 5.31
C ILE A 207 -2.90 7.09 6.12
N ILE A 208 -3.00 7.07 7.45
CA ILE A 208 -1.91 6.61 8.34
C ILE A 208 -1.60 5.11 8.13
N LEU A 209 -2.65 4.29 7.97
CA LEU A 209 -2.48 2.86 7.71
C LEU A 209 -1.79 2.58 6.38
N ASN A 210 -2.08 3.38 5.35
CA ASN A 210 -1.50 3.23 4.02
C ASN A 210 -0.08 3.82 3.92
N GLU A 211 0.25 4.82 4.72
CA GLU A 211 1.61 5.36 4.88
C GLU A 211 2.57 4.27 5.39
N THR A 212 2.14 3.52 6.42
CA THR A 212 2.94 2.46 7.03
C THR A 212 2.93 1.14 6.24
N ASN A 213 1.85 0.85 5.51
CA ASN A 213 1.68 -0.39 4.74
C ASN A 213 1.46 -0.08 3.26
N THR A 214 2.57 0.13 2.53
CA THR A 214 2.56 0.63 1.15
C THR A 214 1.82 -0.24 0.14
N ASN A 215 1.69 -1.54 0.40
CA ASN A 215 1.01 -2.50 -0.48
C ASN A 215 -0.48 -2.73 -0.13
N ARG A 216 -1.02 -2.08 0.91
CA ARG A 216 -2.38 -2.31 1.41
C ARG A 216 -3.46 -1.97 0.39
N TRP A 217 -3.21 -0.99 -0.48
CA TRP A 217 -4.16 -0.56 -1.51
C TRP A 217 -4.49 -1.66 -2.53
N LYS A 218 -3.60 -2.65 -2.73
CA LYS A 218 -3.78 -3.71 -3.73
C LYS A 218 -5.07 -4.50 -3.54
N THR A 219 -5.38 -4.88 -2.30
CA THR A 219 -6.62 -5.61 -2.01
C THR A 219 -7.86 -4.78 -2.35
N LYS A 220 -7.85 -3.49 -2.01
CA LYS A 220 -8.95 -2.58 -2.34
C LYS A 220 -9.06 -2.34 -3.85
N PHE A 221 -7.92 -2.25 -4.54
CA PHE A 221 -7.87 -2.13 -5.99
C PHE A 221 -8.43 -3.36 -6.69
N ASP A 222 -8.05 -4.56 -6.23
CA ASP A 222 -8.60 -5.82 -6.76
C ASP A 222 -10.13 -5.87 -6.59
N ASP A 223 -10.66 -5.35 -5.49
CA ASP A 223 -12.10 -5.28 -5.26
C ASP A 223 -12.79 -4.27 -6.19
N VAL A 224 -12.18 -3.11 -6.45
CA VAL A 224 -12.64 -2.12 -7.45
C VAL A 224 -12.68 -2.74 -8.85
N VAL A 225 -11.63 -3.48 -9.22
CA VAL A 225 -11.53 -4.18 -10.50
C VAL A 225 -12.62 -5.26 -10.64
N LYS A 226 -12.85 -6.06 -9.59
CA LYS A 226 -13.88 -7.12 -9.60
C LYS A 226 -15.30 -6.57 -9.76
N HIS A 227 -15.58 -5.42 -9.18
CA HIS A 227 -16.90 -4.78 -9.23
C HIS A 227 -17.01 -3.72 -10.33
N TYR A 228 -16.08 -3.72 -11.29
CA TYR A 228 -16.11 -2.81 -12.42
C TYR A 228 -17.44 -2.89 -13.17
N SER A 229 -18.14 -1.76 -13.24
CA SER A 229 -19.42 -1.64 -13.94
C SER A 229 -19.40 -0.53 -14.99
N ASN A 230 -18.82 0.63 -14.67
CA ASN A 230 -18.76 1.77 -15.57
C ASN A 230 -17.43 2.53 -15.43
N ILE A 231 -17.06 3.24 -16.50
CA ILE A 231 -15.81 4.02 -16.58
C ILE A 231 -15.80 5.18 -15.58
N ILE A 232 -16.93 5.90 -15.46
CA ILE A 232 -17.04 7.07 -14.57
C ILE A 232 -16.92 6.67 -13.10
N GLY A 233 -17.62 5.61 -12.68
CA GLY A 233 -17.55 5.12 -11.31
C GLY A 233 -16.18 4.55 -10.98
N PHE A 234 -15.56 3.83 -11.92
CA PHE A 234 -14.19 3.35 -11.77
C PHE A 234 -13.20 4.50 -11.52
N ASN A 235 -13.22 5.55 -12.34
CA ASN A 235 -12.35 6.71 -12.14
C ASN A 235 -12.57 7.36 -10.76
N TRP A 236 -13.82 7.51 -10.33
CA TRP A 236 -14.14 8.06 -9.02
C TRP A 236 -13.62 7.19 -7.86
N GLU A 237 -13.75 5.86 -7.98
CA GLU A 237 -13.23 4.93 -6.97
C GLU A 237 -11.69 4.92 -6.94
N ILE A 238 -11.03 5.02 -8.08
CA ILE A 238 -9.57 5.13 -8.17
C ILE A 238 -9.08 6.44 -7.57
N ASP A 239 -9.69 7.58 -7.90
CA ASP A 239 -9.33 8.87 -7.32
C ASP A 239 -9.50 8.84 -5.79
N ARG A 240 -10.62 8.30 -5.28
CA ARG A 240 -10.86 8.10 -3.85
C ARG A 240 -9.82 7.18 -3.21
N LEU A 241 -9.42 6.11 -3.88
CA LEU A 241 -8.39 5.18 -3.40
C LEU A 241 -7.03 5.88 -3.32
N VAL A 242 -6.73 6.76 -4.28
CA VAL A 242 -5.50 7.55 -4.28
C VAL A 242 -5.51 8.61 -3.18
N ASP A 243 -6.64 9.26 -2.90
CA ASP A 243 -6.77 10.25 -1.83
C ASP A 243 -6.45 9.64 -0.46
N ILE A 244 -6.97 8.44 -0.17
CA ILE A 244 -6.63 7.75 1.08
C ILE A 244 -5.20 7.17 1.09
N ASN A 245 -4.47 7.24 -0.01
CA ASN A 245 -3.07 6.85 -0.15
C ASN A 245 -2.15 8.06 -0.36
N GLU A 246 -2.59 9.29 -0.09
CA GLU A 246 -1.80 10.51 -0.36
C GLU A 246 -0.38 10.46 0.21
N LYS A 247 -0.21 9.92 1.42
CA LYS A 247 1.09 9.76 2.09
C LYS A 247 1.84 8.48 1.74
N ASN A 248 1.26 7.60 0.94
CA ASN A 248 1.88 6.34 0.56
C ASN A 248 2.85 6.59 -0.62
N PRO A 249 4.14 6.21 -0.52
CA PRO A 249 5.09 6.38 -1.62
C PRO A 249 4.67 5.63 -2.90
N SER A 250 3.88 4.56 -2.78
CA SER A 250 3.37 3.80 -3.91
C SER A 250 2.02 4.30 -4.44
N ALA A 251 1.54 5.48 -4.04
CA ALA A 251 0.25 6.01 -4.50
C ALA A 251 0.19 6.23 -6.02
N SER A 252 1.31 6.61 -6.63
CA SER A 252 1.44 6.78 -8.08
C SER A 252 1.11 5.46 -8.82
N HIS A 253 1.52 4.32 -8.25
CA HIS A 253 1.32 3.01 -8.86
C HIS A 253 -0.15 2.61 -8.96
N ILE A 254 -1.03 3.17 -8.13
CA ILE A 254 -2.48 2.93 -8.20
C ILE A 254 -3.00 3.41 -9.55
N TYR A 255 -2.60 4.61 -9.99
CA TYR A 255 -2.97 5.14 -11.30
C TYR A 255 -2.40 4.32 -12.44
N PHE A 256 -1.15 3.85 -12.31
CA PHE A 256 -0.51 3.02 -13.34
C PHE A 256 -1.23 1.67 -13.52
N GLU A 257 -1.56 0.97 -12.42
CA GLU A 257 -2.32 -0.28 -12.51
C GLU A 257 -3.75 -0.05 -12.99
N ALA A 258 -4.40 1.06 -12.59
CA ALA A 258 -5.71 1.44 -13.11
C ALA A 258 -5.68 1.69 -14.62
N ALA A 259 -4.66 2.39 -15.10
CA ALA A 259 -4.45 2.68 -16.52
C ALA A 259 -4.26 1.40 -17.34
N LYS A 260 -3.52 0.42 -16.81
CA LYS A 260 -3.33 -0.89 -17.44
C LYS A 260 -4.64 -1.66 -17.57
N PHE A 261 -5.49 -1.63 -16.54
CA PHE A 261 -6.77 -2.34 -16.54
C PHE A 261 -7.77 -1.71 -17.51
N ILE A 262 -7.90 -0.37 -17.51
CA ILE A 262 -8.91 0.31 -18.34
C ILE A 262 -8.53 0.36 -19.82
N ALA A 263 -7.26 0.08 -20.17
CA ALA A 263 -6.76 0.08 -21.55
C ALA A 263 -7.56 -0.83 -22.51
N ASP A 264 -8.12 -1.93 -21.99
CA ASP A 264 -8.95 -2.85 -22.76
C ASP A 264 -10.37 -2.30 -23.06
N PHE A 265 -10.82 -1.30 -22.29
CA PHE A 265 -12.17 -0.74 -22.38
C PHE A 265 -12.19 0.65 -23.01
N ASP A 266 -11.33 1.56 -22.53
CA ASP A 266 -11.26 2.95 -22.99
C ASP A 266 -9.81 3.45 -23.02
N LYS A 267 -9.34 3.74 -24.24
CA LYS A 267 -7.98 4.19 -24.53
C LYS A 267 -7.72 5.62 -24.03
N VAL A 268 -8.73 6.49 -24.06
CA VAL A 268 -8.59 7.89 -23.65
C VAL A 268 -8.42 7.93 -22.13
N VAL A 269 -9.30 7.23 -21.41
CA VAL A 269 -9.24 7.17 -19.94
C VAL A 269 -7.97 6.45 -19.46
N ALA A 270 -7.51 5.42 -20.18
CA ALA A 270 -6.23 4.79 -19.88
C ALA A 270 -5.05 5.78 -19.93
N LEU A 271 -5.01 6.62 -20.97
CA LEU A 271 -3.98 7.66 -21.08
C LEU A 271 -4.15 8.75 -20.03
N GLU A 272 -5.38 9.15 -19.69
CA GLU A 272 -5.65 10.12 -18.62
C GLU A 272 -5.09 9.65 -17.27
N LEU A 273 -5.37 8.40 -16.89
CA LEU A 273 -4.85 7.79 -15.67
C LEU A 273 -3.32 7.66 -15.71
N TYR A 274 -2.73 7.36 -16.88
CA TYR A 274 -1.29 7.32 -17.04
C TYR A 274 -0.63 8.70 -16.83
N PHE A 275 -1.24 9.77 -17.32
CA PHE A 275 -0.74 11.12 -17.05
C PHE A 275 -0.90 11.53 -15.58
N LYS A 276 -1.99 11.10 -14.91
CA LYS A 276 -2.12 11.24 -13.44
C LYS A 276 -1.03 10.46 -12.69
N TYR A 277 -0.62 9.30 -13.19
CA TYR A 277 0.54 8.57 -12.66
C TYR A 277 1.82 9.41 -12.80
N LEU A 278 2.13 9.89 -14.00
CA LEU A 278 3.33 10.69 -14.26
C LEU A 278 3.37 11.98 -13.44
N ASP A 279 2.22 12.66 -13.27
CA ASP A 279 2.13 13.87 -12.44
C ASP A 279 2.60 13.62 -11.01
N LYS A 280 2.14 12.52 -10.41
CA LYS A 280 2.59 12.10 -9.07
C LYS A 280 4.02 11.57 -9.05
N ASP A 281 4.46 10.89 -10.10
CA ASP A 281 5.82 10.32 -10.21
C ASP A 281 6.87 11.43 -10.31
N ILE A 282 6.59 12.51 -11.05
CA ILE A 282 7.47 13.68 -11.20
C ILE A 282 7.66 14.44 -9.88
N ILE A 283 6.65 14.44 -9.01
CA ILE A 283 6.71 15.09 -7.69
C ILE A 283 7.41 14.20 -6.65
N SER A 284 7.45 12.88 -6.90
CA SER A 284 8.04 11.92 -5.97
C SER A 284 9.56 12.04 -5.85
N THR A 285 10.11 11.50 -4.76
CA THR A 285 11.55 11.57 -4.45
C THR A 285 12.44 10.82 -5.44
N LYS A 286 11.88 9.86 -6.20
CA LYS A 286 12.57 9.12 -7.27
C LYS A 286 11.64 8.99 -8.47
N PHE A 287 11.99 9.61 -9.59
CA PHE A 287 11.26 9.47 -10.84
C PHE A 287 11.52 8.08 -11.44
N GLU A 288 10.50 7.22 -11.48
CA GLU A 288 10.61 5.83 -11.96
C GLU A 288 10.29 5.70 -13.46
N ASN A 289 9.43 6.59 -13.98
CA ASN A 289 9.00 6.63 -15.39
C ASN A 289 8.60 5.25 -15.97
N LYS A 290 7.72 4.53 -15.26
CA LYS A 290 7.26 3.21 -15.70
C LYS A 290 6.45 3.32 -16.97
N GLN A 291 6.91 2.62 -17.99
CA GLN A 291 6.25 2.57 -19.29
C GLN A 291 5.22 1.45 -19.35
N PHE A 292 4.19 1.62 -20.18
CA PHE A 292 3.24 0.53 -20.45
C PHE A 292 3.95 -0.70 -21.03
N PRO A 293 3.58 -1.92 -20.61
CA PRO A 293 4.02 -3.15 -21.27
C PRO A 293 3.68 -3.18 -22.76
N LYS A 294 4.52 -3.83 -23.57
CA LYS A 294 4.33 -3.94 -25.04
C LYS A 294 2.96 -4.50 -25.44
N SER A 295 2.38 -5.39 -24.62
CA SER A 295 1.03 -5.92 -24.84
C SER A 295 -0.03 -4.81 -24.78
N ILE A 296 0.04 -3.94 -23.78
CA ILE A 296 -0.92 -2.85 -23.54
C ILE A 296 -0.71 -1.74 -24.56
N GLN A 297 0.53 -1.42 -24.93
CA GLN A 297 0.81 -0.46 -26.00
C GLN A 297 0.13 -0.85 -27.32
N LYS A 298 0.12 -2.14 -27.67
CA LYS A 298 -0.56 -2.65 -28.87
C LYS A 298 -2.09 -2.60 -28.78
N VAL A 299 -2.65 -2.63 -27.58
CA VAL A 299 -4.11 -2.47 -27.36
C VAL A 299 -4.49 -0.99 -27.54
N ILE A 300 -3.70 -0.09 -26.93
CA ILE A 300 -3.96 1.36 -26.95
C ILE A 300 -3.71 1.94 -28.34
N PHE A 301 -2.57 1.69 -28.96
CA PHE A 301 -2.17 2.31 -30.22
C PHE A 301 -2.33 1.38 -31.41
N ARG A 302 -2.92 1.89 -32.50
CA ARG A 302 -3.12 1.17 -33.76
C ARG A 302 -2.00 1.43 -34.77
N ASN A 303 -1.48 2.66 -34.79
CA ASN A 303 -0.50 3.12 -35.77
C ASN A 303 0.70 3.77 -35.08
N GLN A 304 1.86 3.74 -35.74
CA GLN A 304 3.09 4.38 -35.25
C GLN A 304 2.92 5.91 -35.06
N ASP A 305 2.06 6.55 -35.85
CA ASP A 305 1.74 7.98 -35.69
C ASP A 305 1.08 8.29 -34.33
N GLU A 306 0.22 7.40 -33.82
CA GLU A 306 -0.44 7.58 -32.53
C GLU A 306 0.59 7.45 -31.39
N VAL A 307 1.54 6.53 -31.55
CA VAL A 307 2.67 6.35 -30.62
C VAL A 307 3.55 7.60 -30.61
N ASN A 308 3.94 8.12 -31.77
CA ASN A 308 4.78 9.32 -31.86
C ASN A 308 4.07 10.54 -31.25
N ASN A 309 2.78 10.74 -31.52
CA ASN A 309 2.00 11.82 -30.89
C ASN A 309 1.93 11.66 -29.37
N PHE A 310 1.84 10.42 -28.87
CA PHE A 310 1.86 10.15 -27.43
C PHE A 310 3.24 10.47 -26.81
N VAL A 311 4.33 10.08 -27.45
CA VAL A 311 5.70 10.41 -27.01
C VAL A 311 5.89 11.92 -26.95
N ASP A 312 5.47 12.64 -27.99
CA ASP A 312 5.54 14.11 -28.04
C ASP A 312 4.72 14.73 -26.90
N LEU A 313 3.54 14.19 -26.59
CA LEU A 313 2.70 14.68 -25.50
C LEU A 313 3.34 14.41 -24.12
N VAL A 314 3.98 13.26 -23.93
CA VAL A 314 4.73 12.93 -22.71
C VAL A 314 5.90 13.91 -22.52
N GLN A 315 6.68 14.17 -23.56
CA GLN A 315 7.78 15.14 -23.51
C GLN A 315 7.28 16.56 -23.18
N GLN A 316 6.18 17.00 -23.80
CA GLN A 316 5.56 18.28 -23.49
C GLN A 316 5.05 18.35 -22.05
N PHE A 317 4.52 17.25 -21.51
CA PHE A 317 4.05 17.18 -20.14
C PHE A 317 5.20 17.25 -19.13
N ILE A 318 6.30 16.53 -19.36
CA ILE A 318 7.49 16.57 -18.50
C ILE A 318 8.05 18.01 -18.41
N ASN A 319 8.06 18.73 -19.54
CA ASN A 319 8.57 20.11 -19.60
C ASN A 319 7.63 21.14 -18.97
N ASN A 320 6.31 21.02 -19.20
CA ASN A 320 5.34 22.05 -18.81
C ASN A 320 4.64 21.78 -17.47
N LYS A 321 4.67 20.52 -16.99
CA LYS A 321 4.03 20.04 -15.75
C LYS A 321 2.56 20.49 -15.58
N ASN A 322 1.81 20.53 -16.68
CA ASN A 322 0.42 20.99 -16.68
C ASN A 322 -0.52 19.84 -17.07
N LEU A 323 -1.10 19.19 -16.04
CA LEU A 323 -1.96 18.02 -16.20
C LEU A 323 -3.27 18.34 -16.94
N GLU A 324 -3.94 19.44 -16.60
CA GLU A 324 -5.22 19.82 -17.21
C GLU A 324 -5.09 20.04 -18.73
N ARG A 325 -4.03 20.75 -19.12
CA ARG A 325 -3.73 20.99 -20.53
C ARG A 325 -3.47 19.67 -21.24
N THR A 326 -2.65 18.80 -20.66
CA THR A 326 -2.34 17.49 -21.25
C THR A 326 -3.57 16.63 -21.43
N ILE A 327 -4.43 16.53 -20.41
CA ILE A 327 -5.68 15.77 -20.47
C ILE A 327 -6.56 16.23 -21.64
N SER A 328 -6.67 17.55 -21.88
CA SER A 328 -7.45 18.09 -22.99
C SER A 328 -6.93 17.70 -24.39
N PHE A 329 -5.64 17.38 -24.52
CA PHE A 329 -5.02 16.99 -25.78
C PHE A 329 -5.05 15.48 -26.04
N ILE A 330 -5.33 14.64 -25.03
CA ILE A 330 -5.35 13.17 -25.18
C ILE A 330 -6.30 12.70 -26.30
N PRO A 331 -7.55 13.22 -26.41
CA PRO A 331 -8.45 12.79 -27.49
C PRO A 331 -7.92 13.09 -28.90
N THR A 332 -7.01 14.07 -29.03
CA THR A 332 -6.44 14.48 -30.32
C THR A 332 -5.41 13.49 -30.87
N ILE A 333 -4.82 12.64 -30.00
CA ILE A 333 -3.86 11.59 -30.39
C ILE A 333 -4.49 10.62 -31.39
N PHE A 334 -5.75 10.26 -31.16
CA PHE A 334 -6.48 9.26 -31.96
C PHE A 334 -7.25 9.86 -33.14
N GLN A 335 -7.15 11.18 -33.36
CA GLN A 335 -7.84 11.79 -34.50
C GLN A 335 -7.11 11.50 -35.81
N PRO A 336 -7.84 11.14 -36.88
CA PRO A 336 -7.24 10.88 -38.18
C PRO A 336 -6.60 12.16 -38.73
N LYS A 337 -5.26 12.17 -38.88
CA LYS A 337 -4.55 13.25 -39.56
C LYS A 337 -5.00 13.29 -41.02
N ARG A 338 -5.53 14.43 -41.47
CA ARG A 338 -5.83 14.65 -42.90
C ARG A 338 -4.52 14.61 -43.67
N LYS A 339 -4.36 13.66 -44.59
CA LYS A 339 -3.19 13.59 -45.48
C LYS A 339 -3.13 14.88 -46.30
N LYS A 340 -2.07 15.66 -46.12
CA LYS A 340 -1.80 16.84 -46.95
C LYS A 340 -1.33 16.31 -48.31
N ILE A 341 -2.20 16.32 -49.30
CA ILE A 341 -1.84 15.95 -50.67
C ILE A 341 -0.92 17.06 -51.19
N SER A 342 0.39 16.81 -51.15
CA SER A 342 1.36 17.65 -51.84
C SER A 342 1.50 17.12 -53.26
N ILE A 343 0.90 17.82 -54.21
CA ILE A 343 1.06 17.51 -55.63
C ILE A 343 2.48 17.94 -56.01
N ASP A 344 3.36 16.96 -56.21
CA ASP A 344 4.70 17.22 -56.71
C ASP A 344 4.62 17.62 -58.20
N ARG A 345 4.82 18.91 -58.47
CA ARG A 345 4.78 19.46 -59.82
C ARG A 345 5.98 19.01 -60.66
N SER A 346 7.08 18.58 -60.03
CA SER A 346 8.25 18.05 -60.74
C SER A 346 7.97 16.66 -61.30
N ALA A 347 7.35 15.78 -60.50
CA ALA A 347 6.88 14.47 -60.96
C ALA A 347 5.85 14.58 -62.11
N ILE A 348 4.96 15.59 -62.09
CA ILE A 348 4.03 15.84 -63.21
C ILE A 348 4.78 16.30 -64.47
N ALA A 349 5.80 17.16 -64.33
CA ALA A 349 6.60 17.62 -65.46
C ALA A 349 7.47 16.50 -66.05
N ASP A 350 7.96 15.59 -65.20
CA ASP A 350 8.73 14.42 -65.61
C ASP A 350 7.84 13.38 -66.29
N ILE A 351 6.60 13.17 -65.82
CA ILE A 351 5.59 12.35 -66.53
C ILE A 351 5.22 12.98 -67.88
N GLN A 352 5.05 14.30 -67.98
CA GLN A 352 4.80 14.97 -69.27
C GLN A 352 5.98 14.88 -70.24
N LYS A 353 7.21 14.90 -69.73
CA LYS A 353 8.42 14.64 -70.53
C LYS A 353 8.53 13.18 -70.92
N GLN A 354 8.22 12.24 -70.03
CA GLN A 354 8.17 10.82 -70.34
C GLN A 354 7.08 10.54 -71.37
N ASP A 355 5.88 11.13 -71.30
CA ASP A 355 4.84 11.00 -72.31
C ASP A 355 5.31 11.51 -73.69
N SER A 356 6.07 12.61 -73.74
CA SER A 356 6.65 13.10 -75.01
C SER A 356 7.74 12.19 -75.59
N LEU A 357 8.53 11.54 -74.72
CA LEU A 357 9.57 10.57 -75.11
C LEU A 357 9.00 9.19 -75.44
N THR A 358 7.90 8.80 -74.79
CA THR A 358 7.24 7.50 -74.99
C THR A 358 6.47 7.47 -76.31
N VAL A 359 5.93 8.61 -76.77
CA VAL A 359 5.31 8.72 -78.10
C VAL A 359 6.35 8.58 -79.23
N GLU A 360 7.59 9.04 -79.02
CA GLU A 360 8.69 8.87 -79.97
C GLU A 360 9.26 7.44 -79.94
N LEU A 361 9.33 6.81 -78.76
CA LEU A 361 9.77 5.42 -78.60
C LEU A 361 8.73 4.38 -79.06
N LEU A 362 7.43 4.69 -79.02
CA LEU A 362 6.34 3.79 -79.43
C LEU A 362 6.27 3.59 -80.95
N GLU A 363 6.88 4.46 -81.76
CA GLU A 363 7.09 4.22 -83.20
C GLU A 363 8.29 3.29 -83.46
N GLU A 364 9.26 3.23 -82.55
CA GLU A 364 10.48 2.44 -82.71
C GLU A 364 10.38 1.03 -82.08
N TYR A 365 9.51 0.83 -81.08
CA TYR A 365 9.34 -0.44 -80.34
C TYR A 365 8.05 -1.21 -80.68
N LEU A 366 7.49 -1.04 -81.88
CA LEU A 366 6.46 -1.93 -82.45
C LEU A 366 7.07 -3.17 -83.16
N GLY A 367 8.34 -3.45 -82.90
CA GLY A 367 9.01 -4.71 -83.21
C GLY A 367 9.79 -5.18 -81.98
N ASP A 368 9.42 -6.36 -81.48
CA ASP A 368 10.08 -7.17 -80.46
C ASP A 368 9.69 -6.91 -79.00
N GLU A 369 8.84 -7.84 -78.54
CA GLU A 369 8.42 -8.12 -77.17
C GLU A 369 9.62 -8.63 -76.33
N GLU A 370 9.78 -8.14 -75.10
CA GLU A 370 9.63 -8.96 -73.88
C GLU A 370 9.89 -8.14 -72.59
N SER A 371 9.12 -8.52 -71.57
CA SER A 371 8.86 -7.85 -70.29
C SER A 371 10.00 -7.94 -69.27
N ILE A 372 10.26 -6.84 -68.54
CA ILE A 372 11.09 -6.82 -67.33
C ILE A 372 10.19 -6.83 -66.09
N GLU A 373 10.38 -7.83 -65.22
CA GLU A 373 9.74 -7.98 -63.92
C GLU A 373 10.22 -6.93 -62.90
N ILE A 374 9.29 -6.40 -62.11
CA ILE A 374 9.56 -5.54 -60.94
C ILE A 374 9.35 -6.41 -59.70
N THR A 375 10.41 -6.68 -58.94
CA THR A 375 10.33 -7.27 -57.61
C THR A 375 9.92 -6.23 -56.58
N GLU A 376 8.76 -6.44 -55.96
CA GLU A 376 8.35 -5.77 -54.71
C GLU A 376 9.12 -6.40 -53.54
N THR A 377 9.96 -5.63 -52.85
CA THR A 377 10.50 -6.02 -51.53
C THR A 377 9.51 -5.61 -50.44
N GLU A 378 8.85 -6.60 -49.83
CA GLU A 378 8.17 -6.47 -48.55
C GLU A 378 9.18 -6.06 -47.47
N GLN A 379 9.07 -4.82 -46.98
CA GLN A 379 9.75 -4.41 -45.75
C GLN A 379 8.95 -4.91 -44.55
N THR A 380 9.41 -6.01 -43.96
CA THR A 380 9.05 -6.44 -42.61
C THR A 380 9.52 -5.38 -41.61
N LEU A 381 8.57 -4.63 -41.03
CA LEU A 381 8.80 -3.69 -39.93
C LEU A 381 9.06 -4.46 -38.63
N THR A 382 10.33 -4.65 -38.31
CA THR A 382 10.82 -4.90 -36.95
C THR A 382 11.67 -3.71 -36.52
N GLU A 383 11.01 -2.59 -36.18
CA GLU A 383 11.66 -1.50 -35.45
C GLU A 383 11.15 -1.51 -34.01
N GLU A 384 12.12 -1.47 -33.09
CA GLU A 384 11.93 -1.69 -31.67
C GLU A 384 11.10 -0.58 -31.03
N PHE A 385 10.10 -0.98 -30.23
CA PHE A 385 9.39 -0.11 -29.31
C PHE A 385 10.33 0.32 -28.18
N ILE A 386 11.09 1.39 -28.41
CA ILE A 386 11.92 2.06 -27.41
C ILE A 386 11.35 3.49 -27.26
N LEU A 387 10.59 3.71 -26.19
CA LEU A 387 10.40 5.06 -25.66
C LEU A 387 11.80 5.57 -25.28
N PRO A 388 12.20 6.79 -25.67
CA PRO A 388 13.48 7.33 -25.24
C PRO A 388 13.54 7.29 -23.72
N GLU A 389 14.62 6.71 -23.18
CA GLU A 389 15.01 6.99 -21.80
C GLU A 389 15.07 8.51 -21.70
N VAL A 390 14.23 9.08 -20.84
CA VAL A 390 14.44 10.44 -20.37
C VAL A 390 15.64 10.34 -19.44
N THR A 391 16.83 10.23 -20.02
CA THR A 391 18.03 10.70 -19.35
C THR A 391 17.80 12.17 -19.16
N ASN A 392 17.55 12.58 -17.92
CA ASN A 392 17.86 13.95 -17.52
C ASN A 392 19.33 14.13 -17.86
N GLU A 393 19.63 14.72 -19.01
CA GLU A 393 20.97 15.18 -19.28
C GLU A 393 21.31 16.15 -18.14
N THR A 394 22.28 15.71 -17.33
CA THR A 394 22.92 16.43 -16.23
C THR A 394 22.11 16.69 -14.97
N ILE A 395 21.85 15.64 -14.19
CA ILE A 395 22.20 15.68 -12.75
C ILE A 395 22.91 14.36 -12.41
N ASN A 396 24.22 14.27 -12.71
CA ASN A 396 25.11 13.44 -11.91
C ASN A 396 25.17 14.10 -10.51
N SER A 397 24.12 13.90 -9.71
CA SER A 397 24.31 13.95 -8.27
C SER A 397 24.95 12.62 -7.95
N PHE A 398 26.27 12.63 -7.80
CA PHE A 398 26.98 11.54 -7.14
C PHE A 398 26.19 11.24 -5.85
N LYS A 399 25.58 10.05 -5.78
CA LYS A 399 24.77 9.64 -4.62
C LYS A 399 25.68 9.29 -3.44
N PHE A 400 26.89 8.84 -3.75
CA PHE A 400 27.94 8.47 -2.83
C PHE A 400 29.03 9.54 -2.83
N LYS A 401 29.69 9.75 -1.69
CA LYS A 401 30.79 10.74 -1.60
C LYS A 401 31.87 10.44 -2.65
N ASP A 402 32.29 11.47 -3.38
CA ASP A 402 33.31 11.38 -4.43
C ASP A 402 34.63 10.79 -3.93
N ASP A 403 34.91 10.92 -2.63
CA ASP A 403 36.09 10.37 -1.96
C ASP A 403 36.18 8.83 -2.01
N LEU A 404 35.05 8.13 -2.21
CA LEU A 404 35.00 6.65 -2.21
C LEU A 404 35.47 6.02 -3.54
N GLN A 405 35.65 6.81 -4.61
CA GLN A 405 36.11 6.35 -5.94
C GLN A 405 35.49 5.01 -6.41
N LEU A 406 34.19 4.82 -6.18
CA LEU A 406 33.49 3.59 -6.56
C LEU A 406 33.30 3.53 -8.08
N SER A 407 33.46 2.33 -8.65
CA SER A 407 33.15 2.12 -10.08
C SER A 407 31.64 2.01 -10.31
N ASP A 408 31.18 2.24 -11.54
CA ASP A 408 29.76 2.14 -11.92
C ASP A 408 29.15 0.78 -11.54
N ILE A 409 29.94 -0.29 -11.60
CA ILE A 409 29.48 -1.65 -11.24
C ILE A 409 29.33 -1.78 -9.72
N GLN A 410 30.22 -1.19 -8.93
CA GLN A 410 30.14 -1.18 -7.47
C GLN A 410 28.93 -0.36 -6.98
N VAL A 411 28.64 0.77 -7.63
CA VAL A 411 27.43 1.58 -7.39
C VAL A 411 26.18 0.75 -7.66
N ASN A 412 26.12 0.05 -8.80
CA ASN A 412 24.99 -0.82 -9.13
C ASN A 412 24.77 -1.95 -8.11
N ILE A 413 25.84 -2.53 -7.57
CA ILE A 413 25.75 -3.57 -6.53
C ILE A 413 25.19 -2.98 -5.23
N LEU A 414 25.67 -1.81 -4.79
CA LEU A 414 25.15 -1.13 -3.60
C LEU A 414 23.68 -0.71 -3.75
N GLU A 415 23.28 -0.27 -4.95
CA GLU A 415 21.87 -0.03 -5.26
C GLU A 415 21.02 -1.31 -5.29
N LEU A 416 21.61 -2.45 -5.67
CA LEU A 416 20.93 -3.73 -5.63
C LEU A 416 20.65 -4.16 -4.19
N PHE A 417 21.61 -3.94 -3.27
CA PHE A 417 21.39 -4.13 -1.84
C PHE A 417 20.31 -3.19 -1.30
N GLU A 418 20.25 -1.92 -1.73
CA GLU A 418 19.14 -1.02 -1.35
C GLU A 418 17.77 -1.53 -1.84
N LYS A 419 17.71 -2.10 -3.06
CA LYS A 419 16.50 -2.71 -3.61
C LYS A 419 16.08 -3.99 -2.86
N SER A 420 17.03 -4.73 -2.30
CA SER A 420 16.78 -5.98 -1.58
C SER A 420 16.65 -5.79 -0.05
N SER A 421 16.45 -4.57 0.44
CA SER A 421 16.38 -4.25 1.88
C SER A 421 17.67 -4.57 2.66
N TYR A 422 18.83 -4.34 2.05
CA TYR A 422 20.16 -4.50 2.61
C TYR A 422 20.56 -5.94 2.99
N SER A 423 19.81 -6.94 2.52
CA SER A 423 20.13 -8.36 2.66
C SER A 423 19.88 -9.06 1.33
N MET A 424 20.75 -9.99 0.94
CA MET A 424 20.64 -10.70 -0.33
C MET A 424 21.13 -12.14 -0.21
N ILE A 425 20.44 -13.07 -0.86
CA ILE A 425 20.87 -14.48 -0.94
C ILE A 425 22.15 -14.55 -1.78
N GLN A 426 23.17 -15.28 -1.31
CA GLN A 426 24.47 -15.35 -1.98
C GLN A 426 24.35 -15.79 -3.46
N ASN A 427 23.51 -16.79 -3.75
CA ASN A 427 23.30 -17.29 -5.12
C ASN A 427 22.71 -16.23 -6.08
N GLU A 428 21.80 -15.38 -5.61
CA GLU A 428 21.20 -14.32 -6.45
C GLU A 428 22.22 -13.21 -6.76
N LEU A 429 23.06 -12.87 -5.78
CA LEU A 429 24.14 -11.92 -5.98
C LEU A 429 25.23 -12.49 -6.89
N GLU A 430 25.53 -13.77 -6.76
CA GLU A 430 26.51 -14.46 -7.60
C GLU A 430 26.08 -14.51 -9.07
N ASP A 431 24.80 -14.81 -9.34
CA ASP A 431 24.24 -14.82 -10.69
C ASP A 431 24.26 -13.41 -11.33
N PHE A 432 23.96 -12.37 -10.53
CA PHE A 432 24.04 -10.98 -10.99
C PHE A 432 25.48 -10.57 -11.33
N ILE A 433 26.45 -10.90 -10.48
CA ILE A 433 27.87 -10.54 -10.69
C ILE A 433 28.49 -11.35 -11.84
N LYS A 434 28.13 -12.63 -11.99
CA LYS A 434 28.52 -13.46 -13.15
C LYS A 434 27.98 -12.90 -14.46
N SER A 435 26.76 -12.35 -14.46
CA SER A 435 26.18 -11.70 -15.66
C SER A 435 26.99 -10.47 -16.13
N LYS A 436 27.83 -9.91 -15.26
CA LYS A 436 28.74 -8.79 -15.52
C LYS A 436 30.20 -9.22 -15.73
N ASN A 437 30.48 -10.52 -15.84
CA ASN A 437 31.82 -11.11 -15.99
C ASN A 437 32.80 -10.78 -14.84
N LEU A 438 32.31 -10.66 -13.61
CA LEU A 438 33.14 -10.43 -12.42
C LEU A 438 33.05 -11.59 -11.42
N PHE A 439 33.97 -11.64 -10.46
CA PHE A 439 33.98 -12.63 -9.37
C PHE A 439 33.38 -12.02 -8.09
N LEU A 440 32.46 -12.75 -7.46
CA LEU A 440 31.70 -12.34 -6.27
C LEU A 440 32.63 -11.83 -5.15
N ASN A 441 33.49 -12.70 -4.62
CA ASN A 441 34.35 -12.38 -3.47
C ASN A 441 35.29 -11.20 -3.77
N SER A 442 35.93 -11.18 -4.94
CA SER A 442 36.82 -10.08 -5.34
C SER A 442 36.09 -8.75 -5.48
N THR A 443 34.80 -8.76 -5.82
CA THR A 443 34.01 -7.52 -5.98
C THR A 443 33.54 -7.01 -4.62
N ILE A 444 33.15 -7.91 -3.71
CA ILE A 444 32.79 -7.59 -2.32
C ILE A 444 34.01 -7.04 -1.57
N ASP A 445 35.16 -7.70 -1.67
CA ASP A 445 36.41 -7.24 -1.07
C ASP A 445 36.80 -5.86 -1.60
N ALA A 446 36.69 -5.62 -2.90
CA ALA A 446 36.99 -4.32 -3.50
C ALA A 446 36.02 -3.19 -3.11
N ILE A 447 34.79 -3.53 -2.69
CA ILE A 447 33.82 -2.55 -2.13
C ILE A 447 34.18 -2.30 -0.66
N ASN A 448 34.40 -3.36 0.11
CA ASN A 448 34.75 -3.29 1.51
C ASN A 448 36.06 -2.52 1.73
N ASP A 449 37.11 -2.79 0.95
CA ASP A 449 38.40 -2.08 1.02
C ASP A 449 38.24 -0.56 0.81
N LYS A 450 37.38 -0.15 -0.12
CA LYS A 450 37.13 1.26 -0.42
C LYS A 450 36.30 1.94 0.67
N CYS A 451 35.42 1.21 1.32
CA CYS A 451 34.56 1.73 2.38
C CYS A 451 35.19 1.62 3.78
N PHE A 452 36.23 0.79 3.94
CA PHE A 452 36.86 0.49 5.23
C PHE A 452 37.47 1.71 5.90
N GLU A 453 38.22 2.55 5.16
CA GLU A 453 38.83 3.77 5.70
C GLU A 453 37.79 4.77 6.26
N MET A 454 36.56 4.72 5.75
CA MET A 454 35.50 5.65 6.11
C MET A 454 34.56 5.11 7.20
N LEU A 455 34.29 3.82 7.19
CA LEU A 455 33.38 3.17 8.13
C LEU A 455 34.11 2.65 9.37
N ASP A 456 35.44 2.49 9.30
CA ASP A 456 36.29 1.78 10.28
C ASP A 456 35.80 0.34 10.51
N ASP A 457 35.10 -0.22 9.51
CA ASP A 457 34.42 -1.51 9.55
C ASP A 457 34.07 -1.97 8.12
N VAL A 458 33.69 -3.23 7.98
CA VAL A 458 33.30 -3.86 6.72
C VAL A 458 31.86 -3.45 6.37
N LEU A 459 31.59 -3.09 5.10
CA LEU A 459 30.26 -2.64 4.67
C LEU A 459 29.31 -3.81 4.40
N ILE A 460 29.81 -4.83 3.71
CA ILE A 460 29.07 -6.05 3.33
C ILE A 460 29.62 -7.20 4.17
N GLU A 461 28.80 -7.69 5.09
CA GLU A 461 29.09 -8.86 5.92
C GLU A 461 28.45 -10.12 5.31
N GLU A 462 29.12 -11.25 5.50
CA GLU A 462 28.60 -12.57 5.15
C GLU A 462 27.95 -13.19 6.40
N ASP A 463 26.65 -13.46 6.35
CA ASP A 463 25.87 -14.09 7.42
C ASP A 463 25.14 -15.33 6.87
N ASP A 464 25.67 -16.51 7.19
CA ASP A 464 25.22 -17.82 6.69
C ASP A 464 25.04 -17.85 5.16
N ASP A 465 23.80 -17.95 4.67
CA ASP A 465 23.45 -18.02 3.23
C ASP A 465 23.18 -16.63 2.61
N TYR A 466 23.48 -15.55 3.32
CA TYR A 466 23.18 -14.17 2.94
C TYR A 466 24.40 -13.25 2.99
N TYR A 467 24.38 -12.21 2.16
CA TYR A 467 25.18 -10.99 2.35
C TYR A 467 24.29 -9.89 2.91
N THR A 468 24.77 -9.18 3.94
CA THR A 468 24.03 -8.12 4.60
C THR A 468 24.84 -6.83 4.71
N ILE A 469 24.18 -5.69 4.55
CA ILE A 469 24.73 -4.37 4.78
C ILE A 469 24.03 -3.76 5.99
N TYR A 470 24.79 -3.23 6.94
CA TYR A 470 24.21 -2.48 8.05
C TYR A 470 23.66 -1.13 7.55
N PRO A 471 22.35 -0.83 7.71
CA PRO A 471 21.75 0.36 7.10
C PRO A 471 22.38 1.69 7.54
N ASP A 472 22.90 1.78 8.76
CA ASP A 472 23.56 3.01 9.23
C ASP A 472 24.94 3.20 8.59
N TYR A 473 25.62 2.11 8.21
CA TYR A 473 26.87 2.18 7.43
C TYR A 473 26.59 2.61 6.00
N TYR A 474 25.51 2.12 5.39
CA TYR A 474 25.08 2.56 4.07
C TYR A 474 24.75 4.07 4.02
N LYS A 475 24.07 4.59 5.05
CA LYS A 475 23.73 6.04 5.14
C LYS A 475 24.96 6.93 5.20
N LYS A 476 26.01 6.53 5.92
CA LYS A 476 27.26 7.31 6.02
C LYS A 476 27.94 7.53 4.67
N LEU A 477 27.73 6.63 3.71
CA LEU A 477 28.33 6.70 2.37
C LEU A 477 27.62 7.69 1.43
N LEU A 478 26.42 8.16 1.80
CA LEU A 478 25.63 9.07 0.99
C LEU A 478 26.11 10.53 1.11
N LEU A 479 25.94 11.31 0.05
CA LEU A 479 26.33 12.73 -0.02
C LEU A 479 25.44 13.66 0.81
N ASN A 480 24.23 13.20 1.17
CA ASN A 480 23.27 13.93 2.00
C ASN A 480 22.83 13.09 3.21
N ASP A 481 23.50 13.30 4.33
CA ASP A 481 22.92 13.32 5.68
C ASP A 481 23.62 14.41 6.51
#